data_AF-A0A2D7VWY5-F1
#
_entry.id   AF-A0A2D7VWY5-F1
#
_cell.length_a   1.000
_cell.length_b   1.000
_cell.length_c   1.000
_cell.angle_alpha   90.00
_cell.angle_beta   90.00
_cell.angle_gamma   90.00
#
_symmetry.space_group_name_H-M   'P 1'
#
loop_
_entity.id
_entity.type
_entity.pdbx_description
1 polymer ?
#
loop_
_entity_poly.entity_id
_entity_poly.type
_entity_poly.pdbx_seq_one_letter_code
_entity_poly.pdbx_strand_id
1 'polypeptide(L)'
;MAVRQRPDTADVHGVFEQQMYVISSTEYSGGSYYKFRYIAEWYVGGTKVATVKVYPNAEGCGVFRVEQIVQDFMSISKANRNTSTSQIYDKTIHRIGADSTAQSWSLSNGENFRKIEMRFKQEYSTTATGDPVVDGTNYINGEYIDFIMTAGLRREQKGTPFTWDTGIPYFLYEEDWIDEFIPTGILSKILSDRKTDSTFVSTTASDVNVVHQDVTLSDVRTLGVLMEAAAPTGSTAVSAWIGAYNSSDGLIASGFFTAATSGGTAPGSVTNDFERQQYIGVGPVNLSSQSTVASLATAFSASPNLIAYYELFFMQDSTTVPANGTTSDMASCCYQFTVKDANCRYGVGGYNPITLAWQNSLGAWDYQSFNLVSKKQTTAIKRKTFEQVPGNWDTADAAQDFNYRGDQGGLRIAKVNAHQEYTAHTDLWNEDEVDLLESLMLSPNVFLLSAAATSVTPIVITNTNFVFKKNVNERGPFLYQIKFKNAKERPTTKGGTFRGY
;
A
#
# COMPACT_ATOMS: atom_id res chain seq x y z
N MET A 1 -27.68 3.04 28.09
CA MET A 1 -26.25 3.31 27.79
C MET A 1 -26.19 4.44 26.78
N ALA A 2 -25.14 5.27 26.81
CA ALA A 2 -24.96 6.39 25.88
C ALA A 2 -23.47 6.54 25.50
N VAL A 3 -23.22 6.86 24.24
CA VAL A 3 -21.91 7.28 23.74
C VAL A 3 -21.63 8.69 24.24
N ARG A 4 -20.49 8.88 24.91
CA ARG A 4 -19.99 10.19 25.35
C ARG A 4 -18.94 10.74 24.40
N GLN A 5 -18.15 9.86 23.82
CA GLN A 5 -17.13 10.17 22.83
C GLN A 5 -17.04 8.98 21.87
N ARG A 6 -16.82 9.28 20.59
CA ARG A 6 -16.59 8.30 19.52
C ARG A 6 -15.65 8.89 18.46
N PRO A 7 -15.04 8.04 17.62
CA PRO A 7 -14.47 8.45 16.34
C PRO A 7 -15.53 9.13 15.46
N ASP A 8 -15.10 9.98 14.53
CA ASP A 8 -16.03 10.59 13.58
C ASP A 8 -16.50 9.55 12.56
N THR A 9 -17.80 9.26 12.56
CA THR A 9 -18.40 8.31 11.61
C THR A 9 -18.57 8.90 10.20
N ALA A 10 -18.28 10.20 10.03
CA ALA A 10 -18.32 10.90 8.76
C ALA A 10 -16.98 10.87 7.99
N ASP A 11 -15.90 10.37 8.60
CA ASP A 11 -14.56 10.34 8.03
C ASP A 11 -14.05 8.90 7.83
N VAL A 12 -12.99 8.74 7.03
CA VAL A 12 -12.26 7.48 6.88
C VAL A 12 -10.98 7.54 7.70
N HIS A 13 -10.78 6.54 8.57
CA HIS A 13 -9.65 6.53 9.49
C HIS A 13 -8.51 5.63 9.03
N GLY A 14 -7.28 6.03 9.33
CA GLY A 14 -6.12 5.16 9.24
C GLY A 14 -6.15 4.09 10.34
N VAL A 15 -5.85 2.84 9.99
CA VAL A 15 -5.90 1.71 10.94
C VAL A 15 -4.93 1.86 12.14
N PHE A 16 -3.89 2.68 12.00
CA PHE A 16 -2.91 2.94 13.05
C PHE A 16 -3.24 4.16 13.93
N GLU A 17 -4.33 4.87 13.63
CA GLU A 17 -4.82 5.98 14.43
C GLU A 17 -5.47 5.49 15.73
N GLN A 18 -5.42 6.32 16.75
CA GLN A 18 -5.96 5.99 18.06
C GLN A 18 -7.45 6.30 18.10
N GLN A 19 -8.28 5.30 17.79
CA GLN A 19 -9.72 5.45 17.74
C GLN A 19 -10.37 4.97 19.05
N MET A 20 -11.01 5.90 19.78
CA MET A 20 -11.51 5.65 21.13
C MET A 20 -13.02 5.84 21.25
N TYR A 21 -13.69 4.91 21.94
CA TYR A 21 -15.05 5.10 22.44
C TYR A 21 -15.05 5.32 23.94
N VAL A 22 -15.84 6.29 24.39
CA VAL A 22 -16.18 6.49 25.79
C VAL A 22 -17.68 6.31 25.94
N ILE A 23 -18.06 5.34 26.78
CA ILE A 23 -19.44 4.91 26.96
C ILE A 23 -19.84 5.09 28.42
N SER A 24 -21.09 5.49 28.66
CA SER A 24 -21.67 5.60 29.99
C SER A 24 -22.98 4.82 30.11
N SER A 25 -23.32 4.37 31.31
CA SER A 25 -24.60 3.70 31.59
C SER A 25 -25.29 4.31 32.79
N THR A 26 -26.60 4.51 32.65
CA THR A 26 -27.49 4.93 33.75
C THR A 26 -27.56 3.86 34.85
N GLU A 27 -27.41 2.58 34.49
CA GLU A 27 -27.41 1.47 35.45
C GLU A 27 -26.19 1.55 36.38
N TYR A 28 -25.01 1.94 35.87
CA TYR A 28 -23.82 2.15 36.72
C TYR A 28 -24.02 3.35 37.66
N SER A 29 -24.50 4.49 37.13
CA SER A 29 -24.71 5.70 37.93
C SER A 29 -25.76 5.55 39.04
N GLY A 30 -26.66 4.56 38.91
CA GLY A 30 -27.70 4.27 39.91
C GLY A 30 -27.24 3.48 41.14
N GLY A 31 -25.97 3.07 41.21
CA GLY A 31 -25.36 2.43 42.40
C GLY A 31 -25.95 1.09 42.84
N SER A 32 -26.89 0.52 42.08
CA SER A 32 -27.71 -0.63 42.49
C SER A 32 -27.17 -1.98 42.01
N TYR A 33 -26.06 -1.99 41.27
CA TYR A 33 -25.50 -3.19 40.66
C TYR A 33 -24.05 -3.46 41.07
N TYR A 34 -23.73 -4.73 41.22
CA TYR A 34 -22.43 -5.23 41.63
C TYR A 34 -21.66 -5.80 40.46
N LYS A 35 -20.32 -5.79 40.54
CA LYS A 35 -19.42 -6.38 39.53
C LYS A 35 -19.66 -5.84 38.11
N PHE A 36 -20.04 -4.57 37.99
CA PHE A 36 -20.39 -3.94 36.71
C PHE A 36 -19.20 -3.88 35.75
N ARG A 37 -19.44 -4.23 34.47
CA ARG A 37 -18.49 -4.09 33.37
C ARG A 37 -19.20 -3.60 32.11
N TYR A 38 -18.52 -2.76 31.35
CA TYR A 38 -18.89 -2.44 29.98
C TYR A 38 -18.35 -3.53 29.04
N ILE A 39 -19.08 -3.82 27.97
CA ILE A 39 -18.70 -4.79 26.95
C ILE A 39 -18.76 -4.12 25.59
N ALA A 40 -17.71 -4.25 24.79
CA ALA A 40 -17.69 -3.92 23.38
C ALA A 40 -17.52 -5.19 22.54
N GLU A 41 -18.25 -5.29 21.44
CA GLU A 41 -18.14 -6.35 20.44
C GLU A 41 -17.80 -5.74 19.09
N TRP A 42 -16.82 -6.32 18.40
CA TRP A 42 -16.41 -5.93 17.05
C TRP A 42 -17.02 -6.89 16.05
N TYR A 43 -17.65 -6.35 15.01
CA TYR A 43 -18.19 -7.12 13.89
C TYR A 43 -17.52 -6.68 12.60
N VAL A 44 -16.94 -7.66 11.89
CA VAL A 44 -16.24 -7.47 10.61
C VAL A 44 -16.98 -8.28 9.56
N GLY A 45 -17.47 -7.62 8.50
CA GLY A 45 -18.33 -8.27 7.50
C GLY A 45 -19.56 -8.94 8.12
N GLY A 46 -20.14 -8.32 9.16
CA GLY A 46 -21.28 -8.84 9.91
C GLY A 46 -20.97 -10.00 10.87
N THR A 47 -19.72 -10.47 10.95
CA THR A 47 -19.31 -11.56 11.85
C THR A 47 -18.63 -11.01 13.09
N LYS A 48 -19.05 -11.46 14.29
CA LYS A 48 -18.39 -11.06 15.53
C LYS A 48 -16.98 -11.64 15.61
N VAL A 49 -15.97 -10.78 15.74
CA VAL A 49 -14.56 -11.21 15.79
C VAL A 49 -13.93 -11.07 17.18
N ALA A 50 -14.44 -10.14 18.00
CA ALA A 50 -13.90 -9.89 19.33
C ALA A 50 -14.97 -9.47 20.33
N THR A 51 -14.68 -9.68 21.61
CA THR A 51 -15.47 -9.17 22.74
C THR A 51 -14.51 -8.73 23.83
N VAL A 52 -14.54 -7.45 24.18
CA VAL A 52 -13.70 -6.86 25.21
C VAL A 52 -14.57 -6.38 26.36
N LYS A 53 -14.13 -6.64 27.59
CA LYS A 53 -14.78 -6.13 28.80
C LYS A 53 -13.86 -5.16 29.51
N VAL A 54 -14.40 -4.03 29.94
CA VAL A 54 -13.65 -3.04 30.72
C VAL A 54 -14.43 -2.68 31.98
N TYR A 55 -13.68 -2.41 33.05
CA TYR A 55 -14.24 -1.83 34.25
C TYR A 55 -14.51 -0.33 34.03
N PRO A 56 -15.56 0.22 34.68
CA PRO A 56 -15.76 1.66 34.73
C PRO A 56 -14.54 2.38 35.31
N ASN A 57 -14.20 3.55 34.75
CA ASN A 57 -13.20 4.44 35.32
C ASN A 57 -13.76 5.21 36.54
N ALA A 58 -12.97 6.14 37.08
CA ALA A 58 -13.38 6.96 38.23
C ALA A 58 -14.67 7.77 38.00
N GLU A 59 -14.92 8.18 36.74
CA GLU A 59 -16.12 8.88 36.29
C GLU A 59 -17.27 7.93 35.89
N GLY A 60 -17.10 6.62 36.10
CA GLY A 60 -18.09 5.61 35.78
C GLY A 60 -18.26 5.27 34.30
N CYS A 61 -17.32 5.69 33.44
CA CYS A 61 -17.34 5.43 32.01
C CYS A 61 -16.46 4.23 31.61
N GLY A 62 -16.88 3.51 30.57
CA GLY A 62 -16.07 2.49 29.91
C GLY A 62 -15.31 3.10 28.74
N VAL A 63 -14.00 2.88 28.69
CA VAL A 63 -13.13 3.40 27.62
C VAL A 63 -12.62 2.22 26.79
N PHE A 64 -12.83 2.28 25.48
CA PHE A 64 -12.42 1.23 24.55
C PHE A 64 -11.51 1.81 23.45
N ARG A 65 -10.41 1.12 23.17
CA ARG A 65 -9.55 1.36 22.02
C ARG A 65 -9.92 0.40 20.90
N VAL A 66 -10.27 0.93 19.74
CA VAL A 66 -10.85 0.17 18.62
C VAL A 66 -9.76 -0.39 17.72
N GLU A 67 -8.72 0.40 17.48
CA GLU A 67 -7.70 0.18 16.45
C GLU A 67 -6.89 -1.10 16.67
N GLN A 68 -6.62 -1.47 17.93
CA GLN A 68 -5.74 -2.59 18.25
C GLN A 68 -6.29 -3.93 17.76
N ILE A 69 -7.61 -4.07 17.71
CA ILE A 69 -8.26 -5.28 17.23
C ILE A 69 -8.43 -5.22 15.72
N VAL A 70 -8.76 -4.05 15.18
CA VAL A 70 -9.01 -3.88 13.73
C VAL A 70 -7.75 -4.16 12.91
N GLN A 71 -6.56 -3.80 13.41
CA GLN A 71 -5.28 -4.03 12.73
C GLN A 71 -5.05 -5.48 12.30
N ASP A 72 -5.47 -6.47 13.11
CA ASP A 72 -5.30 -7.90 12.80
C ASP A 72 -6.16 -8.37 11.62
N PHE A 73 -7.20 -7.62 11.27
CA PHE A 73 -8.12 -7.94 10.17
C PHE A 73 -7.81 -7.16 8.89
N MET A 74 -6.80 -6.29 8.89
CA MET A 74 -6.47 -5.44 7.76
C MET A 74 -5.17 -5.84 7.08
N SER A 75 -5.12 -5.72 5.76
CA SER A 75 -3.92 -6.00 4.99
C SER A 75 -3.90 -5.27 3.65
N ILE A 76 -2.71 -4.83 3.24
CA ILE A 76 -2.52 -4.14 1.95
C ILE A 76 -2.77 -5.08 0.77
N SER A 77 -3.47 -4.59 -0.25
CA SER A 77 -3.74 -5.35 -1.48
C SER A 77 -2.47 -5.53 -2.31
N LYS A 78 -1.99 -6.76 -2.44
CA LYS A 78 -0.75 -7.12 -3.16
C LYS A 78 -0.98 -7.83 -4.50
N ALA A 79 -2.19 -8.33 -4.73
CA ALA A 79 -2.53 -9.16 -5.87
C ALA A 79 -3.63 -8.55 -6.74
N ASN A 80 -3.54 -8.76 -8.04
CA ASN A 80 -4.58 -8.42 -9.00
C ASN A 80 -5.75 -9.40 -8.88
N ARG A 81 -6.95 -8.89 -8.59
CA ARG A 81 -8.16 -9.69 -8.31
C ARG A 81 -8.90 -10.15 -9.56
N ASN A 82 -8.45 -9.73 -10.73
CA ASN A 82 -9.02 -10.13 -12.02
C ASN A 82 -8.58 -11.51 -12.49
N THR A 83 -7.44 -11.99 -12.00
CA THR A 83 -6.79 -13.21 -12.49
C THR A 83 -6.52 -14.12 -11.32
N SER A 84 -7.09 -15.32 -11.37
CA SER A 84 -6.79 -16.37 -10.39
C SER A 84 -6.49 -17.69 -11.08
N THR A 85 -5.54 -18.43 -10.52
CA THR A 85 -5.22 -19.80 -10.92
C THR A 85 -5.55 -20.70 -9.74
N SER A 86 -6.50 -21.62 -9.89
CA SER A 86 -6.95 -22.50 -8.79
C SER A 86 -7.34 -21.73 -7.52
N GLN A 87 -8.11 -20.65 -7.67
CA GLN A 87 -8.55 -19.76 -6.57
C GLN A 87 -7.42 -18.98 -5.87
N ILE A 88 -6.21 -18.99 -6.42
CA ILE A 88 -5.08 -18.19 -5.94
C ILE A 88 -4.89 -17.01 -6.89
N TYR A 89 -4.91 -15.79 -6.36
CA TYR A 89 -4.55 -14.58 -7.10
C TYR A 89 -3.03 -14.51 -7.22
N ASP A 90 -2.49 -15.12 -8.28
CA ASP A 90 -1.04 -15.31 -8.48
C ASP A 90 -0.36 -14.12 -9.20
N LYS A 91 -1.16 -13.16 -9.68
CA LYS A 91 -0.67 -11.96 -10.37
C LYS A 91 -0.54 -10.79 -9.42
N THR A 92 0.51 -10.01 -9.61
CA THR A 92 0.80 -8.84 -8.79
C THR A 92 -0.19 -7.70 -9.09
N ILE A 93 -0.53 -6.93 -8.05
CA ILE A 93 -1.30 -5.70 -8.21
C ILE A 93 -0.64 -4.73 -9.21
N HIS A 94 0.69 -4.72 -9.32
CA HIS A 94 1.41 -3.76 -10.16
C HIS A 94 1.16 -3.95 -11.67
N ARG A 95 0.61 -5.09 -12.12
CA ARG A 95 0.40 -5.44 -13.54
C ARG A 95 -1.08 -5.46 -13.96
N ILE A 96 -1.95 -4.74 -13.25
CA ILE A 96 -3.36 -4.54 -13.66
C ILE A 96 -3.42 -4.03 -15.12
N GLY A 97 -4.37 -4.51 -15.92
CA GLY A 97 -4.48 -4.20 -17.34
C GLY A 97 -3.49 -4.94 -18.25
N ALA A 98 -2.36 -5.44 -17.72
CA ALA A 98 -1.41 -6.24 -18.49
C ALA A 98 -1.64 -7.75 -18.35
N ASP A 99 -1.98 -8.22 -17.13
CA ASP A 99 -2.25 -9.64 -16.88
C ASP A 99 -3.67 -10.07 -17.28
N SER A 100 -4.62 -9.14 -17.31
CA SER A 100 -5.96 -9.31 -17.90
C SER A 100 -6.26 -8.08 -18.75
N THR A 101 -6.16 -8.24 -20.07
CA THR A 101 -6.09 -7.11 -21.00
C THR A 101 -7.39 -6.30 -21.08
N ALA A 102 -8.53 -6.92 -20.85
CA ALA A 102 -9.83 -6.23 -20.80
C ALA A 102 -10.12 -5.60 -19.43
N GLN A 103 -9.29 -5.84 -18.42
CA GLN A 103 -9.53 -5.43 -17.03
C GLN A 103 -8.40 -4.53 -16.51
N SER A 104 -8.49 -3.24 -16.88
CA SER A 104 -7.57 -2.19 -16.42
C SER A 104 -7.82 -1.72 -14.99
N TRP A 105 -8.92 -2.13 -14.36
CA TRP A 105 -9.24 -1.91 -12.96
C TRP A 105 -9.23 -3.22 -12.19
N SER A 106 -8.83 -3.20 -10.93
CA SER A 106 -8.93 -4.33 -10.01
C SER A 106 -9.52 -3.88 -8.69
N LEU A 107 -10.44 -4.68 -8.16
CA LEU A 107 -10.93 -4.56 -6.78
C LEU A 107 -9.80 -4.84 -5.79
N SER A 108 -9.97 -4.42 -4.53
CA SER A 108 -9.03 -4.73 -3.45
C SER A 108 -9.23 -6.16 -2.91
N ASN A 109 -8.40 -6.55 -1.95
CA ASN A 109 -8.53 -7.81 -1.21
C ASN A 109 -9.72 -7.85 -0.23
N GLY A 110 -10.39 -6.72 0.03
CA GLY A 110 -11.44 -6.62 1.06
C GLY A 110 -10.91 -6.54 2.49
N GLU A 111 -9.61 -6.34 2.65
CA GLU A 111 -8.94 -6.16 3.93
C GLU A 111 -8.21 -4.81 4.00
N ASN A 112 -7.98 -4.17 2.85
CA ASN A 112 -7.27 -2.90 2.79
C ASN A 112 -8.15 -1.72 3.19
N PHE A 113 -9.44 -1.81 2.89
CA PHE A 113 -10.49 -0.94 3.39
C PHE A 113 -11.54 -1.82 4.07
N ARG A 114 -12.00 -1.46 5.27
CA ARG A 114 -13.04 -2.21 5.96
C ARG A 114 -14.00 -1.30 6.71
N LYS A 115 -15.28 -1.65 6.64
CA LYS A 115 -16.31 -1.08 7.49
C LYS A 115 -16.55 -1.97 8.70
N ILE A 116 -16.30 -1.45 9.90
CA ILE A 116 -16.34 -2.20 11.16
C ILE A 116 -17.55 -1.74 11.97
N GLU A 117 -18.41 -2.67 12.40
CA GLU A 117 -19.53 -2.37 13.28
C GLU A 117 -19.12 -2.58 14.75
N MET A 118 -19.42 -1.59 15.58
CA MET A 118 -19.23 -1.61 17.03
C MET A 118 -20.58 -1.79 17.72
N ARG A 119 -20.64 -2.75 18.64
CA ARG A 119 -21.82 -2.95 19.51
C ARG A 119 -21.43 -2.89 20.97
N PHE A 120 -22.23 -2.19 21.77
CA PHE A 120 -21.96 -2.04 23.20
C PHE A 120 -23.07 -2.65 24.07
N LYS A 121 -22.62 -3.40 25.08
CA LYS A 121 -23.44 -4.07 26.09
C LYS A 121 -22.87 -3.82 27.49
N GLN A 122 -23.53 -4.35 28.50
CA GLN A 122 -23.12 -4.28 29.89
C GLN A 122 -23.29 -5.65 30.57
N GLU A 123 -22.53 -5.88 31.62
CA GLU A 123 -22.59 -7.05 32.47
C GLU A 123 -22.60 -6.61 33.92
N TYR A 124 -23.50 -7.19 34.72
CA TYR A 124 -23.62 -6.86 36.13
C TYR A 124 -24.38 -7.93 36.92
N SER A 125 -24.28 -7.86 38.25
CA SER A 125 -25.08 -8.66 39.17
C SER A 125 -26.03 -7.75 39.97
N THR A 126 -27.23 -8.24 40.28
CA THR A 126 -28.18 -7.57 41.17
C THR A 126 -27.89 -7.81 42.65
N THR A 127 -26.94 -8.70 42.98
CA THR A 127 -26.53 -9.00 44.36
C THR A 127 -25.01 -9.04 44.50
N ALA A 128 -24.49 -8.73 45.69
CA ALA A 128 -23.04 -8.71 45.93
C ALA A 128 -22.37 -10.08 45.73
N THR A 129 -23.09 -11.16 46.06
CA THR A 129 -22.59 -12.54 45.97
C THR A 129 -22.93 -13.20 44.63
N GLY A 130 -23.95 -12.73 43.92
CA GLY A 130 -24.37 -13.30 42.64
C GLY A 130 -23.31 -13.18 41.54
N ASP A 131 -23.39 -14.11 40.59
CA ASP A 131 -22.58 -14.06 39.38
C ASP A 131 -23.09 -12.95 38.45
N PRO A 132 -22.17 -12.20 37.82
CA PRO A 132 -22.57 -11.17 36.89
C PRO A 132 -23.17 -11.81 35.63
N VAL A 133 -24.28 -11.25 35.16
CA VAL A 133 -24.97 -11.69 33.94
C VAL A 133 -24.78 -10.64 32.87
N VAL A 134 -24.48 -11.09 31.65
CA VAL A 134 -24.45 -10.20 30.48
C VAL A 134 -25.88 -9.83 30.14
N ASP A 135 -26.14 -8.53 30.09
CA ASP A 135 -27.38 -8.02 29.52
C ASP A 135 -27.40 -8.31 28.01
N GLY A 136 -28.43 -9.02 27.55
CA GLY A 136 -28.60 -9.37 26.13
C GLY A 136 -28.85 -8.17 25.23
N THR A 137 -29.14 -7.00 25.80
CA THR A 137 -29.47 -5.79 25.06
C THR A 137 -28.23 -5.16 24.42
N ASN A 138 -28.24 -5.03 23.09
CA ASN A 138 -27.31 -4.14 22.38
C ASN A 138 -27.81 -2.71 22.49
N TYR A 139 -27.37 -2.01 23.54
CA TYR A 139 -27.81 -0.63 23.79
C TYR A 139 -27.37 0.36 22.72
N ILE A 140 -26.24 0.08 22.08
CA ILE A 140 -25.71 0.81 20.94
C ILE A 140 -25.42 -0.23 19.86
N ASN A 141 -26.04 -0.08 18.69
CA ASN A 141 -25.90 -0.94 17.52
C ASN A 141 -25.92 -0.09 16.24
N GLY A 142 -25.38 -0.63 15.14
CA GLY A 142 -25.30 0.12 13.87
C GLY A 142 -24.30 1.28 13.88
N GLU A 143 -23.40 1.33 14.85
CA GLU A 143 -22.25 2.26 14.83
C GLU A 143 -21.17 1.66 13.93
N TYR A 144 -20.91 2.30 12.81
CA TYR A 144 -19.89 1.87 11.86
C TYR A 144 -18.73 2.85 11.82
N ILE A 145 -17.52 2.32 11.69
CA ILE A 145 -16.31 3.09 11.42
C ILE A 145 -15.65 2.49 10.18
N ASP A 146 -15.27 3.36 9.25
CA ASP A 146 -14.57 2.99 8.04
C ASP A 146 -13.06 3.18 8.24
N PHE A 147 -12.30 2.11 7.99
CA PHE A 147 -10.84 2.09 8.15
C PHE A 147 -10.13 1.79 6.83
N ILE A 148 -8.95 2.40 6.65
CA ILE A 148 -8.00 2.10 5.58
C ILE A 148 -6.63 1.67 6.15
N MET A 149 -5.99 0.70 5.50
CA MET A 149 -4.69 0.14 5.91
C MET A 149 -3.54 1.03 5.43
N THR A 150 -3.23 2.05 6.22
CA THR A 150 -2.11 2.98 5.98
C THR A 150 -0.75 2.31 6.21
N ALA A 151 0.36 2.92 5.74
CA ALA A 151 1.72 2.45 6.04
C ALA A 151 2.19 2.74 7.47
N GLY A 152 1.38 3.45 8.26
CA GLY A 152 1.70 3.85 9.63
C GLY A 152 0.72 4.88 10.16
N LEU A 153 1.07 5.47 11.29
CA LEU A 153 0.30 6.58 11.88
C LEU A 153 0.55 7.85 11.06
N ARG A 154 -0.50 8.37 10.43
CA ARG A 154 -0.49 9.71 9.83
C ARG A 154 -1.27 10.64 10.75
N ARG A 155 -0.65 11.71 11.21
CA ARG A 155 -1.27 12.76 12.03
C ARG A 155 -1.08 14.08 11.32
N GLU A 156 -1.86 14.27 10.28
CA GLU A 156 -1.84 15.51 9.49
C GLU A 156 -3.21 16.16 9.61
N GLN A 157 -3.24 17.46 9.84
CA GLN A 157 -4.43 18.27 9.58
C GLN A 157 -4.15 19.03 8.28
N LYS A 158 -5.15 19.13 7.40
CA LYS A 158 -5.07 19.88 6.15
C LYS A 158 -4.45 21.26 6.36
N GLY A 159 -3.32 21.51 5.70
CA GLY A 159 -2.65 22.82 5.70
C GLY A 159 -1.76 23.14 6.91
N THR A 160 -1.49 22.19 7.83
CA THR A 160 -0.57 22.43 8.96
C THR A 160 0.77 21.67 8.80
N PRO A 161 1.92 22.27 9.19
CA PRO A 161 3.21 21.59 9.09
C PRO A 161 3.36 20.47 10.12
N PHE A 162 3.96 19.37 9.65
CA PHE A 162 4.35 18.15 10.34
C PHE A 162 4.97 18.40 11.72
N THR A 163 4.28 18.04 12.80
CA THR A 163 4.96 17.77 14.07
C THR A 163 4.38 16.50 14.68
N TRP A 164 5.26 15.66 15.24
CA TRP A 164 4.89 14.42 15.92
C TRP A 164 4.10 14.66 17.24
N ASP A 165 3.83 15.92 17.56
CA ASP A 165 3.37 16.41 18.86
C ASP A 165 2.07 17.24 18.78
N THR A 166 1.33 17.20 17.67
CA THR A 166 -0.05 17.72 17.67
C THR A 166 -0.91 16.77 18.49
N GLY A 167 -1.13 17.15 19.75
CA GLY A 167 -1.93 16.39 20.71
C GLY A 167 -3.39 16.18 20.26
N ILE A 168 -4.06 15.32 21.01
CA ILE A 168 -5.43 14.81 20.83
C ILE A 168 -6.56 15.86 20.65
N PRO A 169 -6.53 17.12 21.15
CA PRO A 169 -7.74 17.95 21.17
C PRO A 169 -8.37 18.29 19.82
N TYR A 170 -7.58 18.34 18.75
CA TYR A 170 -8.03 18.82 17.44
C TYR A 170 -8.57 17.72 16.52
N PHE A 171 -8.26 16.44 16.77
CA PHE A 171 -8.62 15.30 15.90
C PHE A 171 -9.89 14.56 16.35
N LEU A 172 -10.56 15.06 17.40
CA LEU A 172 -11.82 14.46 17.88
C LEU A 172 -13.06 14.96 17.14
N TYR A 173 -12.91 15.95 16.24
CA TYR A 173 -14.04 16.64 15.62
C TYR A 173 -13.91 16.87 14.10
N GLU A 174 -12.71 16.79 13.51
CA GLU A 174 -12.49 16.94 12.05
C GLU A 174 -11.22 16.13 11.68
N GLU A 175 -11.35 14.89 11.18
CA GLU A 175 -10.23 14.14 10.58
C GLU A 175 -10.31 14.23 9.04
N ASP A 176 -10.00 15.41 8.50
CA ASP A 176 -10.16 15.73 7.07
C ASP A 176 -8.93 15.37 6.20
N TRP A 177 -7.95 14.67 6.77
CA TRP A 177 -6.66 14.49 6.09
C TRP A 177 -6.77 13.60 4.86
N ILE A 178 -7.70 12.65 4.87
CA ILE A 178 -7.97 11.78 3.74
C ILE A 178 -8.87 12.42 2.69
N ASP A 179 -9.62 13.48 3.04
CA ASP A 179 -10.58 14.14 2.15
C ASP A 179 -9.92 14.73 0.91
N GLU A 180 -8.69 15.22 1.03
CA GLU A 180 -7.91 15.68 -0.12
C GLU A 180 -7.65 14.54 -1.12
N PHE A 181 -7.69 13.27 -0.68
CA PHE A 181 -7.41 12.08 -1.48
C PHE A 181 -8.68 11.32 -1.90
N ILE A 182 -9.85 11.88 -1.60
CA ILE A 182 -11.14 11.41 -2.09
C ILE A 182 -11.44 12.15 -3.41
N PRO A 183 -11.70 11.44 -4.51
CA PRO A 183 -11.93 12.07 -5.80
C PRO A 183 -13.36 12.66 -5.86
N THR A 184 -13.48 13.90 -5.38
CA THR A 184 -14.73 14.68 -5.33
C THR A 184 -14.68 15.94 -6.18
N GLY A 185 -13.50 16.30 -6.69
CA GLY A 185 -13.33 17.49 -7.53
C GLY A 185 -11.92 17.69 -8.07
N ILE A 186 -11.72 18.84 -8.69
CA ILE A 186 -10.57 19.15 -9.57
C ILE A 186 -9.23 19.24 -8.82
N LEU A 187 -9.28 19.47 -7.51
CA LEU A 187 -8.11 19.57 -6.64
C LEU A 187 -7.88 18.27 -5.84
N SER A 188 -8.84 17.35 -5.87
CA SER A 188 -8.75 16.09 -5.15
C SER A 188 -7.64 15.24 -5.73
N LYS A 189 -6.71 14.82 -4.89
CA LYS A 189 -5.71 13.83 -5.23
C LYS A 189 -6.31 12.43 -5.16
N ILE A 190 -5.46 11.45 -5.42
CA ILE A 190 -5.72 10.04 -5.18
C ILE A 190 -4.70 9.51 -4.18
N LEU A 191 -4.88 8.27 -3.74
CA LEU A 191 -4.08 7.63 -2.68
C LEU A 191 -2.60 7.48 -3.06
N SER A 192 -1.85 8.59 -3.03
CA SER A 192 -0.43 8.74 -3.35
C SER A 192 0.16 9.86 -2.48
N ASP A 193 1.33 9.61 -1.90
CA ASP A 193 2.04 10.58 -1.07
C ASP A 193 2.73 11.67 -1.92
N ARG A 194 2.65 11.57 -3.25
CA ARG A 194 3.21 12.57 -4.17
C ARG A 194 2.45 13.90 -4.07
N LYS A 195 3.22 14.99 -4.08
CA LYS A 195 2.69 16.35 -4.09
C LYS A 195 2.48 16.84 -5.52
N THR A 196 1.65 17.86 -5.66
CA THR A 196 1.51 18.60 -6.92
C THR A 196 2.77 19.44 -7.14
N ASP A 197 3.31 19.37 -8.34
CA ASP A 197 4.42 20.21 -8.81
C ASP A 197 3.85 21.39 -9.60
N SER A 198 4.13 22.61 -9.13
CA SER A 198 3.71 23.85 -9.80
C SER A 198 4.53 24.18 -11.04
N THR A 199 5.62 23.45 -11.31
CA THR A 199 6.47 23.62 -12.50
C THR A 199 5.82 23.03 -13.74
N PHE A 200 4.90 22.06 -13.56
CA PHE A 200 4.20 21.38 -14.63
C PHE A 200 2.71 21.72 -14.59
N VAL A 201 2.19 22.10 -15.74
CA VAL A 201 0.77 22.40 -15.94
C VAL A 201 0.21 21.40 -16.94
N SER A 202 -1.03 20.99 -16.70
CA SER A 202 -1.77 20.09 -17.56
C SER A 202 -2.00 20.68 -18.95
N THR A 203 -1.72 19.89 -19.98
CA THR A 203 -1.98 20.23 -21.39
C THR A 203 -3.46 20.10 -21.73
N THR A 204 -4.14 19.10 -21.15
CA THR A 204 -5.57 18.85 -21.39
C THR A 204 -6.45 19.89 -20.69
N ALA A 205 -6.14 20.15 -19.43
CA ALA A 205 -6.86 21.03 -18.52
C ALA A 205 -5.92 22.15 -18.04
N SER A 206 -5.63 23.10 -18.94
CA SER A 206 -4.75 24.24 -18.66
C SER A 206 -5.07 24.91 -17.32
N ASP A 207 -4.03 25.40 -16.65
CA ASP A 207 -4.07 26.02 -15.31
C ASP A 207 -4.24 25.04 -14.13
N VAL A 208 -4.22 23.73 -14.38
CA VAL A 208 -4.17 22.70 -13.32
C VAL A 208 -2.73 22.26 -13.09
N ASN A 209 -2.21 22.50 -11.88
CA ASN A 209 -0.94 21.91 -11.43
C ASN A 209 -1.07 20.39 -11.35
N VAL A 210 -0.02 19.68 -11.73
CA VAL A 210 -0.06 18.23 -11.86
C VAL A 210 0.74 17.54 -10.76
N VAL A 211 0.35 16.32 -10.41
CA VAL A 211 1.27 15.40 -9.74
C VAL A 211 2.19 14.81 -10.80
N HIS A 212 3.48 15.13 -10.73
CA HIS A 212 4.47 14.74 -11.74
C HIS A 212 5.21 13.46 -11.36
N GLN A 213 5.48 12.63 -12.37
CA GLN A 213 6.37 11.48 -12.24
C GLN A 213 7.11 11.16 -13.55
N ASP A 214 8.38 10.78 -13.43
CA ASP A 214 9.14 10.18 -14.53
C ASP A 214 8.92 8.65 -14.63
N VAL A 215 8.72 8.17 -15.86
CA VAL A 215 8.54 6.75 -16.18
C VAL A 215 9.33 6.36 -17.43
N THR A 216 9.53 5.06 -17.63
CA THR A 216 9.98 4.51 -18.92
C THR A 216 8.93 3.59 -19.51
N LEU A 217 9.02 3.27 -20.80
CA LEU A 217 8.10 2.34 -21.46
C LEU A 217 8.09 0.93 -20.85
N SER A 218 9.08 0.58 -20.03
CA SER A 218 9.17 -0.69 -19.30
C SER A 218 8.65 -0.63 -17.86
N ASP A 219 8.21 0.53 -17.40
CA ASP A 219 7.74 0.72 -16.04
C ASP A 219 6.25 0.34 -15.93
N VAL A 220 5.87 -0.20 -14.78
CA VAL A 220 4.47 -0.37 -14.37
C VAL A 220 4.12 0.65 -13.30
N ARG A 221 2.86 1.08 -13.26
CA ARG A 221 2.32 1.97 -12.24
C ARG A 221 0.88 1.60 -11.97
N THR A 222 0.47 1.73 -10.71
CA THR A 222 -0.93 1.60 -10.33
C THR A 222 -1.31 2.73 -9.43
N LEU A 223 -2.54 3.18 -9.55
CA LEU A 223 -3.09 4.22 -8.69
C LEU A 223 -4.22 3.63 -7.87
N GLY A 224 -4.22 3.89 -6.56
CA GLY A 224 -5.30 3.50 -5.65
C GLY A 224 -6.31 4.64 -5.53
N VAL A 225 -7.59 4.30 -5.53
CA VAL A 225 -8.68 5.27 -5.48
C VAL A 225 -9.83 4.73 -4.63
N LEU A 226 -10.48 5.63 -3.88
CA LEU A 226 -11.69 5.34 -3.15
C LEU A 226 -12.90 5.55 -4.07
N MET A 227 -13.79 4.58 -4.09
CA MET A 227 -14.83 4.43 -5.11
C MET A 227 -16.21 4.28 -4.50
N GLU A 228 -16.48 4.67 -3.26
CA GLU A 228 -17.84 4.64 -2.72
C GLU A 228 -18.52 6.00 -2.84
N ALA A 229 -19.73 6.06 -3.42
CA ALA A 229 -20.50 7.31 -3.54
C ALA A 229 -21.17 7.76 -2.23
N ALA A 230 -21.39 6.86 -1.28
CA ALA A 230 -21.93 7.19 0.04
C ALA A 230 -20.83 7.72 0.98
N ALA A 231 -21.24 8.54 1.95
CA ALA A 231 -20.36 8.94 3.06
C ALA A 231 -19.91 7.71 3.86
N PRO A 232 -18.68 7.71 4.42
CA PRO A 232 -17.75 8.85 4.53
C PRO A 232 -16.91 9.13 3.28
N THR A 233 -16.86 8.22 2.30
CA THR A 233 -16.05 8.43 1.09
C THR A 233 -16.64 9.48 0.16
N GLY A 234 -17.89 9.35 -0.30
CA GLY A 234 -18.51 10.35 -1.19
C GLY A 234 -17.83 10.54 -2.57
N SER A 235 -17.13 9.54 -3.08
CA SER A 235 -16.40 9.56 -4.35
C SER A 235 -17.31 9.80 -5.56
N THR A 236 -16.89 10.68 -6.46
CA THR A 236 -17.57 10.95 -7.74
C THR A 236 -16.85 10.33 -8.94
N ALA A 237 -15.73 9.62 -8.75
CA ALA A 237 -14.92 9.06 -9.82
C ALA A 237 -15.59 7.86 -10.52
N VAL A 238 -16.01 8.03 -11.78
CA VAL A 238 -16.64 6.97 -12.59
C VAL A 238 -15.63 6.28 -13.52
N SER A 239 -14.69 7.02 -14.07
CA SER A 239 -13.68 6.50 -15.01
C SER A 239 -12.34 7.20 -14.83
N ALA A 240 -11.29 6.60 -15.39
CA ALA A 240 -10.03 7.29 -15.60
C ALA A 240 -9.89 7.64 -17.10
N TRP A 241 -9.71 8.92 -17.41
CA TRP A 241 -9.35 9.35 -18.75
C TRP A 241 -7.84 9.49 -18.86
N ILE A 242 -7.27 9.00 -19.95
CA ILE A 242 -5.83 9.11 -20.24
C ILE A 242 -5.64 9.75 -21.62
N GLY A 243 -4.75 10.74 -21.70
CA GLY A 243 -4.30 11.37 -22.94
C GLY A 243 -2.78 11.28 -23.09
N ALA A 244 -2.30 10.71 -24.20
CA ALA A 244 -0.88 10.58 -24.51
C ALA A 244 -0.45 11.62 -25.55
N TYR A 245 0.68 12.27 -25.31
CA TYR A 245 1.13 13.46 -26.05
C TYR A 245 2.56 13.28 -26.59
N ASN A 246 2.84 13.92 -27.72
CA ASN A 246 4.19 14.04 -28.26
C ASN A 246 4.93 15.22 -27.59
N SER A 247 6.20 15.44 -27.96
CA SER A 247 7.03 16.51 -27.38
C SER A 247 6.64 17.94 -27.80
N SER A 248 5.63 18.07 -28.67
CA SER A 248 5.09 19.34 -29.15
C SER A 248 3.63 19.51 -28.70
N ASP A 249 3.25 18.82 -27.62
CA ASP A 249 1.91 18.87 -27.01
C ASP A 249 0.76 18.41 -27.92
N GLY A 250 1.08 17.72 -29.01
CA GLY A 250 0.10 17.10 -29.89
C GLY A 250 -0.42 15.80 -29.29
N LEU A 251 -1.74 15.68 -29.15
CA LEU A 251 -2.41 14.46 -28.70
C LEU A 251 -2.21 13.32 -29.73
N ILE A 252 -1.69 12.19 -29.26
CA ILE A 252 -1.44 10.99 -30.07
C ILE A 252 -2.59 9.99 -29.94
N ALA A 253 -3.01 9.74 -28.70
CA ALA A 253 -4.05 8.79 -28.36
C ALA A 253 -4.68 9.14 -27.03
N SER A 254 -5.96 8.82 -26.87
CA SER A 254 -6.66 8.98 -25.60
C SER A 254 -7.80 7.97 -25.45
N GLY A 255 -8.33 7.87 -24.24
CA GLY A 255 -9.57 7.15 -23.98
C GLY A 255 -9.92 7.01 -22.51
N PHE A 256 -11.11 6.49 -22.26
CA PHE A 256 -11.66 6.25 -20.92
C PHE A 256 -11.50 4.79 -20.53
N PHE A 257 -11.08 4.58 -19.28
CA PHE A 257 -11.13 3.30 -18.59
C PHE A 257 -12.24 3.36 -17.54
N THR A 258 -13.44 2.93 -17.91
CA THR A 258 -14.61 2.93 -17.02
C THR A 258 -14.54 1.77 -16.05
N ALA A 259 -14.63 2.04 -14.74
CA ALA A 259 -14.52 1.02 -13.70
C ALA A 259 -15.53 -0.12 -13.92
N ALA A 260 -16.80 0.21 -14.13
CA ALA A 260 -17.90 -0.74 -14.28
C ALA A 260 -17.75 -1.77 -15.41
N THR A 261 -16.98 -1.44 -16.46
CA THR A 261 -16.82 -2.30 -17.64
C THR A 261 -15.41 -2.88 -17.77
N SER A 262 -14.47 -2.45 -16.92
CA SER A 262 -13.04 -2.76 -17.05
C SER A 262 -12.47 -3.43 -15.79
N GLY A 263 -13.28 -4.21 -15.06
CA GLY A 263 -12.83 -5.01 -13.90
C GLY A 263 -13.03 -4.37 -12.52
N GLY A 264 -13.58 -3.15 -12.47
CA GLY A 264 -13.90 -2.43 -11.24
C GLY A 264 -15.40 -2.33 -10.96
N THR A 265 -15.77 -1.47 -10.03
CA THR A 265 -17.15 -1.16 -9.64
C THR A 265 -17.36 0.35 -9.64
N ALA A 266 -18.46 0.82 -10.25
CA ALA A 266 -18.78 2.25 -10.25
C ALA A 266 -19.20 2.73 -8.85
N PRO A 267 -19.04 4.02 -8.50
CA PRO A 267 -19.25 4.45 -7.13
C PRO A 267 -20.64 4.26 -6.55
N GLY A 268 -21.68 4.44 -7.37
CA GLY A 268 -23.06 4.20 -6.96
C GLY A 268 -23.43 2.72 -6.80
N SER A 269 -22.51 1.78 -7.06
CA SER A 269 -22.76 0.33 -7.00
C SER A 269 -21.91 -0.40 -5.95
N VAL A 270 -21.10 0.33 -5.18
CA VAL A 270 -20.29 -0.25 -4.10
C VAL A 270 -21.19 -0.70 -2.95
N THR A 271 -21.04 -1.96 -2.57
CA THR A 271 -21.77 -2.59 -1.46
C THR A 271 -20.87 -3.36 -0.50
N ASN A 272 -19.70 -3.80 -0.97
CA ASN A 272 -18.76 -4.61 -0.20
C ASN A 272 -17.42 -3.88 0.04
N ASP A 273 -16.74 -4.24 1.12
CA ASP A 273 -15.43 -3.69 1.51
C ASP A 273 -14.38 -3.78 0.38
N PHE A 274 -14.37 -4.86 -0.39
CA PHE A 274 -13.42 -5.03 -1.49
C PHE A 274 -13.64 -4.09 -2.68
N GLU A 275 -14.81 -3.44 -2.77
CA GLU A 275 -15.19 -2.51 -3.84
C GLU A 275 -14.94 -1.04 -3.47
N ARG A 276 -14.82 -0.74 -2.15
CA ARG A 276 -14.65 0.63 -1.62
C ARG A 276 -13.32 1.25 -2.01
N GLN A 277 -12.27 0.45 -2.08
CA GLN A 277 -10.98 0.84 -2.64
C GLN A 277 -10.64 -0.03 -3.83
N GLN A 278 -10.23 0.61 -4.92
CA GLN A 278 -9.89 -0.05 -6.17
C GLN A 278 -8.57 0.49 -6.71
N TYR A 279 -8.00 -0.26 -7.65
CA TYR A 279 -6.73 0.07 -8.29
C TYR A 279 -6.88 0.08 -9.80
N ILE A 280 -6.24 1.04 -10.45
CA ILE A 280 -6.13 1.09 -11.91
C ILE A 280 -4.66 0.97 -12.34
N GLY A 281 -4.39 0.18 -13.37
CA GLY A 281 -3.08 0.07 -13.99
C GLY A 281 -2.85 1.20 -14.99
N VAL A 282 -1.83 2.03 -14.75
CA VAL A 282 -1.60 3.29 -15.51
C VAL A 282 -0.16 3.45 -16.01
N GLY A 283 0.73 2.51 -15.69
CA GLY A 283 2.09 2.54 -16.20
C GLY A 283 2.14 2.22 -17.70
N PRO A 284 3.20 2.60 -18.42
CA PRO A 284 3.32 2.31 -19.84
C PRO A 284 3.15 0.82 -20.19
N VAL A 285 3.63 -0.09 -19.35
CA VAL A 285 3.41 -1.54 -19.54
C VAL A 285 1.94 -1.94 -19.33
N ASN A 286 1.27 -1.33 -18.36
CA ASN A 286 -0.16 -1.54 -18.11
C ASN A 286 -0.99 -1.08 -19.32
N LEU A 287 -0.62 0.06 -19.92
CA LEU A 287 -1.33 0.69 -21.03
C LEU A 287 -1.02 0.09 -22.41
N SER A 288 0.18 -0.46 -22.62
CA SER A 288 0.59 -1.11 -23.88
C SER A 288 -0.04 -2.49 -24.10
N SER A 289 -0.41 -3.18 -23.01
CA SER A 289 -0.91 -4.57 -23.07
C SER A 289 -2.44 -4.68 -22.99
N GLN A 290 -3.14 -3.65 -22.51
CA GLN A 290 -4.60 -3.65 -22.37
C GLN A 290 -5.34 -3.57 -23.72
N SER A 291 -6.61 -3.99 -23.75
CA SER A 291 -7.48 -4.01 -24.93
C SER A 291 -8.72 -3.10 -24.82
N THR A 292 -8.96 -2.46 -23.68
CA THR A 292 -10.07 -1.54 -23.44
C THR A 292 -10.01 -0.31 -24.36
N VAL A 293 -8.82 0.26 -24.54
CA VAL A 293 -8.58 1.42 -25.41
C VAL A 293 -7.45 1.07 -26.39
N ALA A 294 -7.82 0.52 -27.55
CA ALA A 294 -6.88 -0.01 -28.53
C ALA A 294 -5.89 1.05 -29.09
N SER A 295 -6.33 2.30 -29.22
CA SER A 295 -5.49 3.43 -29.66
C SER A 295 -4.33 3.68 -28.69
N LEU A 296 -4.61 3.70 -27.38
CA LEU A 296 -3.58 3.82 -26.33
C LEU A 296 -2.65 2.61 -26.32
N ALA A 297 -3.19 1.39 -26.41
CA ALA A 297 -2.37 0.17 -26.47
C ALA A 297 -1.38 0.22 -27.64
N THR A 298 -1.84 0.65 -28.80
CA THR A 298 -1.00 0.83 -30.00
C THR A 298 0.05 1.91 -29.77
N ALA A 299 -0.32 3.06 -29.20
CA ALA A 299 0.61 4.15 -28.95
C ALA A 299 1.74 3.77 -27.98
N PHE A 300 1.44 3.02 -26.92
CA PHE A 300 2.43 2.57 -25.93
C PHE A 300 3.23 1.33 -26.35
N SER A 301 2.76 0.56 -27.34
CA SER A 301 3.48 -0.59 -27.90
C SER A 301 4.26 -0.27 -29.19
N ALA A 302 3.99 0.89 -29.81
CA ALA A 302 4.74 1.39 -30.97
C ALA A 302 6.20 1.73 -30.61
N SER A 303 7.04 1.89 -31.64
CA SER A 303 8.48 2.20 -31.51
C SER A 303 8.77 3.26 -30.44
N PRO A 304 9.88 3.13 -29.70
CA PRO A 304 10.26 4.11 -28.67
C PRO A 304 10.36 5.50 -29.29
N ASN A 305 9.90 6.53 -28.56
CA ASN A 305 9.96 7.96 -28.87
C ASN A 305 8.72 8.61 -29.55
N LEU A 306 7.58 7.93 -29.63
CA LEU A 306 6.33 8.61 -30.05
C LEU A 306 5.72 9.45 -28.91
N ILE A 307 5.59 8.85 -27.73
CA ILE A 307 5.00 9.49 -26.55
C ILE A 307 6.10 10.18 -25.74
N ALA A 308 5.94 11.49 -25.50
CA ALA A 308 6.82 12.27 -24.61
C ALA A 308 6.28 12.30 -23.18
N TYR A 309 4.96 12.40 -23.01
CA TYR A 309 4.29 12.33 -21.72
C TYR A 309 2.84 11.90 -21.90
N TYR A 310 2.18 11.56 -20.80
CA TYR A 310 0.75 11.32 -20.77
C TYR A 310 0.14 11.83 -19.47
N GLU A 311 -1.14 12.14 -19.53
CA GLU A 311 -1.92 12.70 -18.43
C GLU A 311 -3.04 11.76 -18.06
N LEU A 312 -3.38 11.73 -16.77
CA LEU A 312 -4.47 10.95 -16.21
C LEU A 312 -5.33 11.81 -15.30
N PHE A 313 -6.64 11.63 -15.45
CA PHE A 313 -7.67 12.27 -14.65
C PHE A 313 -8.70 11.24 -14.26
N PHE A 314 -9.18 11.28 -13.02
CA PHE A 314 -10.46 10.66 -12.69
C PHE A 314 -11.58 11.60 -13.08
N MET A 315 -12.59 11.05 -13.75
CA MET A 315 -13.71 11.79 -14.34
C MET A 315 -15.02 11.39 -13.66
N GLN A 316 -15.96 12.33 -13.57
CA GLN A 316 -17.30 12.12 -13.03
C GLN A 316 -18.21 11.33 -13.98
N ASP A 317 -17.79 11.15 -15.23
CA ASP A 317 -18.49 10.34 -16.22
C ASP A 317 -17.50 9.45 -17.02
N SER A 318 -17.91 8.96 -18.19
CA SER A 318 -17.07 8.15 -19.09
C SER A 318 -17.10 8.62 -20.55
N THR A 319 -17.50 9.89 -20.76
CA THR A 319 -17.74 10.45 -22.09
C THR A 319 -17.15 11.83 -22.28
N THR A 320 -17.10 12.63 -21.22
CA THR A 320 -16.65 14.02 -21.25
C THR A 320 -15.15 14.06 -21.02
N VAL A 321 -14.42 14.59 -21.99
CA VAL A 321 -12.98 14.82 -21.88
C VAL A 321 -12.77 16.11 -21.09
N PRO A 322 -11.77 16.21 -20.20
CA PRO A 322 -11.39 17.50 -19.63
C PRO A 322 -11.17 18.50 -20.77
N ALA A 323 -11.92 19.60 -20.80
CA ALA A 323 -11.74 20.60 -21.84
C ALA A 323 -10.86 21.74 -21.33
N ASN A 324 -10.06 22.32 -22.24
CA ASN A 324 -9.18 23.43 -21.92
C ASN A 324 -9.99 24.60 -21.31
N GLY A 325 -9.64 25.02 -20.09
CA GLY A 325 -10.32 26.10 -19.37
C GLY A 325 -11.60 25.69 -18.61
N THR A 326 -11.99 24.41 -18.61
CA THR A 326 -13.11 23.91 -17.80
C THR A 326 -12.78 22.57 -17.14
N THR A 327 -12.96 22.51 -15.83
CA THR A 327 -12.63 21.34 -15.01
C THR A 327 -13.88 20.74 -14.33
N SER A 328 -15.08 21.13 -14.75
CA SER A 328 -16.36 20.79 -14.10
C SER A 328 -16.59 19.31 -13.86
N ASP A 329 -16.15 18.47 -14.80
CA ASP A 329 -16.42 17.02 -14.81
C ASP A 329 -15.23 16.20 -14.30
N MET A 330 -14.17 16.86 -13.80
CA MET A 330 -13.05 16.19 -13.16
C MET A 330 -13.41 15.81 -11.71
N ALA A 331 -13.12 14.56 -11.35
CA ALA A 331 -13.22 14.06 -9.99
C ALA A 331 -11.86 14.10 -9.27
N SER A 332 -10.75 14.30 -9.98
CA SER A 332 -9.42 14.46 -9.38
C SER A 332 -8.58 15.54 -10.07
N CYS A 333 -7.45 15.88 -9.46
CA CYS A 333 -6.35 16.58 -10.10
C CYS A 333 -5.68 15.70 -11.18
N CYS A 334 -4.80 16.32 -11.97
CA CYS A 334 -4.07 15.68 -13.05
C CYS A 334 -2.82 14.96 -12.53
N TYR A 335 -2.62 13.71 -12.97
CA TYR A 335 -1.36 12.98 -12.83
C TYR A 335 -0.65 12.97 -14.18
N GLN A 336 0.53 13.56 -14.26
CA GLN A 336 1.32 13.61 -15.48
C GLN A 336 2.55 12.70 -15.35
N PHE A 337 2.74 11.86 -16.36
CA PHE A 337 3.86 10.94 -16.44
C PHE A 337 4.75 11.30 -17.62
N THR A 338 5.95 11.80 -17.36
CA THR A 338 6.94 12.07 -18.41
C THR A 338 7.65 10.78 -18.80
N VAL A 339 7.63 10.45 -20.09
CA VAL A 339 8.26 9.25 -20.63
C VAL A 339 9.71 9.57 -20.97
N LYS A 340 10.64 9.04 -20.17
CA LYS A 340 12.07 9.10 -20.45
C LYS A 340 12.47 7.91 -21.32
N ASP A 341 13.39 8.15 -22.25
CA ASP A 341 14.04 7.06 -22.99
C ASP A 341 14.76 6.14 -21.98
N ALA A 342 14.54 4.84 -22.10
CA ALA A 342 15.25 3.84 -21.32
C ALA A 342 16.78 3.93 -21.51
N ASN A 343 17.24 4.45 -22.66
CA ASN A 343 18.65 4.68 -22.98
C ASN A 343 19.23 5.95 -22.34
N CYS A 344 18.40 6.87 -21.86
CA CYS A 344 18.82 8.06 -21.12
C CYS A 344 19.10 7.77 -19.63
N ARG A 345 19.03 6.50 -19.21
CA ARG A 345 19.50 6.04 -17.89
C ARG A 345 21.02 5.86 -17.93
N TYR A 346 21.71 6.22 -16.85
CA TYR A 346 23.17 6.12 -16.81
C TYR A 346 23.59 4.65 -16.90
N GLY A 347 24.19 4.26 -18.04
CA GLY A 347 24.74 2.93 -18.25
C GLY A 347 24.11 2.16 -19.40
N VAL A 348 24.52 2.48 -20.63
CA VAL A 348 24.30 1.62 -21.79
C VAL A 348 24.99 0.26 -21.55
N GLY A 349 24.25 -0.85 -21.69
CA GLY A 349 24.85 -2.18 -21.82
C GLY A 349 25.14 -2.98 -20.52
N GLY A 350 24.53 -2.67 -19.37
CA GLY A 350 24.66 -3.58 -18.21
C GLY A 350 24.27 -3.08 -16.83
N TYR A 351 23.80 -1.83 -16.69
CA TYR A 351 23.35 -1.31 -15.40
C TYR A 351 21.83 -1.33 -15.32
N ASN A 352 21.30 -1.99 -14.28
CA ASN A 352 19.88 -2.26 -14.16
C ASN A 352 19.23 -1.12 -13.34
N PRO A 353 18.40 -0.25 -13.94
CA PRO A 353 17.60 0.70 -13.18
C PRO A 353 16.72 -0.08 -12.19
N ILE A 354 16.61 0.46 -10.99
CA ILE A 354 15.88 -0.17 -9.91
C ILE A 354 14.56 0.56 -9.75
N THR A 355 13.44 -0.12 -9.95
CA THR A 355 12.13 0.44 -9.60
C THR A 355 11.69 -0.16 -8.28
N LEU A 356 11.46 0.70 -7.31
CA LEU A 356 10.86 0.33 -6.03
C LEU A 356 9.39 0.70 -6.03
N ALA A 357 8.56 -0.18 -5.49
CA ALA A 357 7.18 0.09 -5.14
C ALA A 357 7.01 -0.10 -3.64
N TRP A 358 6.29 0.77 -2.96
CA TRP A 358 6.08 0.65 -1.52
C TRP A 358 4.65 1.01 -1.12
N GLN A 359 4.21 0.47 0.00
CA GLN A 359 2.94 0.88 0.60
C GLN A 359 3.09 2.31 1.11
N ASN A 360 2.24 3.20 0.62
CA ASN A 360 2.26 4.60 1.00
C ASN A 360 1.40 4.87 2.24
N SER A 361 1.47 6.10 2.75
CA SER A 361 0.73 6.50 3.94
C SER A 361 -0.79 6.39 3.79
N LEU A 362 -1.30 6.36 2.56
CA LEU A 362 -2.72 6.35 2.18
C LEU A 362 -3.28 4.94 1.91
N GLY A 363 -2.51 3.88 2.19
CA GLY A 363 -2.94 2.50 1.98
C GLY A 363 -3.04 2.08 0.51
N ALA A 364 -2.21 2.67 -0.34
CA ALA A 364 -2.02 2.28 -1.73
C ALA A 364 -0.52 2.14 -2.05
N TRP A 365 -0.15 2.20 -3.33
CA TRP A 365 1.22 1.95 -3.79
C TRP A 365 1.82 3.19 -4.44
N ASP A 366 2.97 3.61 -3.94
CA ASP A 366 3.82 4.59 -4.62
C ASP A 366 5.04 3.93 -5.24
N TYR A 367 5.60 4.61 -6.24
CA TYR A 367 6.65 4.07 -7.10
C TYR A 367 7.75 5.10 -7.31
N GLN A 368 8.99 4.62 -7.40
CA GLN A 368 10.12 5.43 -7.80
C GLN A 368 11.15 4.59 -8.53
N SER A 369 11.59 5.11 -9.67
CA SER A 369 12.68 4.53 -10.46
C SER A 369 13.99 5.25 -10.14
N PHE A 370 15.00 4.49 -9.76
CA PHE A 370 16.36 4.94 -9.49
C PHE A 370 17.20 4.71 -10.74
N ASN A 371 17.51 5.80 -11.44
CA ASN A 371 18.10 5.78 -12.78
C ASN A 371 19.64 5.83 -12.77
N LEU A 372 20.26 6.09 -11.61
CA LEU A 372 21.72 6.07 -11.45
C LEU A 372 22.22 4.66 -11.08
N VAL A 373 23.55 4.47 -11.19
CA VAL A 373 24.22 3.17 -10.97
C VAL A 373 23.79 2.54 -9.65
N SER A 374 23.23 1.34 -9.74
CA SER A 374 22.96 0.50 -8.58
C SER A 374 24.12 -0.48 -8.35
N LYS A 375 24.50 -0.68 -7.08
CA LYS A 375 25.53 -1.65 -6.68
C LYS A 375 24.87 -2.85 -6.03
N LYS A 376 25.18 -4.06 -6.51
CA LYS A 376 24.72 -5.32 -5.92
C LYS A 376 25.87 -6.01 -5.21
N GLN A 377 25.66 -6.42 -3.97
CA GLN A 377 26.64 -7.14 -3.16
C GLN A 377 26.00 -8.36 -2.52
N THR A 378 26.74 -9.47 -2.44
CA THR A 378 26.32 -10.64 -1.64
C THR A 378 26.99 -10.56 -0.29
N THR A 379 26.21 -10.50 0.79
CA THR A 379 26.68 -10.26 2.16
C THR A 379 26.22 -11.39 3.09
N ALA A 380 26.88 -11.51 4.25
CA ALA A 380 26.53 -12.45 5.32
C ALA A 380 26.41 -13.93 4.90
N ILE A 381 27.40 -14.44 4.16
CA ILE A 381 27.49 -15.86 3.78
C ILE A 381 27.80 -16.69 5.03
N LYS A 382 26.78 -17.30 5.64
CA LYS A 382 26.92 -18.23 6.77
C LYS A 382 26.97 -19.66 6.23
N ARG A 383 27.98 -20.42 6.64
CA ARG A 383 28.15 -21.84 6.29
C ARG A 383 27.92 -22.67 7.55
N LYS A 384 26.89 -23.51 7.57
CA LYS A 384 26.78 -24.58 8.58
C LYS A 384 27.64 -25.73 8.14
N THR A 385 28.55 -26.14 9.00
CA THR A 385 29.48 -27.23 8.75
C THR A 385 29.19 -28.41 9.67
N PHE A 386 29.49 -29.62 9.21
CA PHE A 386 29.53 -30.83 10.03
C PHE A 386 30.83 -31.55 9.75
N GLU A 387 31.36 -32.26 10.75
CA GLU A 387 32.51 -33.12 10.56
C GLU A 387 32.03 -34.48 10.07
N GLN A 388 32.54 -34.90 8.91
CA GLN A 388 32.32 -36.25 8.41
C GLN A 388 33.45 -37.13 8.96
N VAL A 389 33.07 -38.25 9.59
CA VAL A 389 34.04 -39.26 10.04
C VAL A 389 34.77 -39.81 8.80
N PRO A 390 36.11 -39.81 8.78
CA PRO A 390 36.89 -40.34 7.66
C PRO A 390 36.77 -41.86 7.56
N GLY A 391 37.17 -42.40 6.40
CA GLY A 391 37.41 -43.83 6.22
C GLY A 391 36.19 -44.73 6.17
N ASN A 392 36.44 -46.01 6.36
CA ASN A 392 35.48 -47.12 6.29
C ASN A 392 34.63 -47.27 7.57
N TRP A 393 34.28 -46.15 8.22
CA TRP A 393 33.66 -46.12 9.55
C TRP A 393 32.40 -47.00 9.69
N ASP A 394 31.62 -47.14 8.62
CA ASP A 394 30.37 -47.92 8.58
C ASP A 394 30.62 -49.44 8.44
N THR A 395 31.83 -49.82 8.05
CA THR A 395 32.22 -51.20 7.72
C THR A 395 33.41 -51.71 8.54
N ALA A 396 34.01 -50.88 9.39
CA ALA A 396 35.11 -51.26 10.26
C ALA A 396 34.58 -52.13 11.42
N ASP A 397 35.16 -53.31 11.62
CA ASP A 397 34.74 -54.29 12.62
C ASP A 397 35.94 -55.11 13.14
N ALA A 398 35.67 -56.23 13.83
CA ALA A 398 36.72 -57.10 14.37
C ALA A 398 37.55 -57.83 13.29
N ALA A 399 37.09 -57.86 12.03
CA ALA A 399 37.74 -58.52 10.90
C ALA A 399 38.34 -57.53 9.89
N GLN A 400 37.94 -56.25 9.92
CA GLN A 400 38.46 -55.19 9.06
C GLN A 400 38.92 -53.97 9.88
N ASP A 401 40.24 -53.74 9.90
CA ASP A 401 40.84 -52.56 10.52
C ASP A 401 40.31 -51.25 9.90
N PHE A 402 40.24 -50.21 10.72
CA PHE A 402 39.89 -48.87 10.25
C PHE A 402 40.95 -48.34 9.27
N ASN A 403 40.52 -47.94 8.08
CA ASN A 403 41.38 -47.37 7.05
C ASN A 403 40.71 -46.17 6.37
N TYR A 404 41.50 -45.16 6.01
CA TYR A 404 41.00 -43.92 5.40
C TYR A 404 41.93 -43.42 4.29
N ARG A 405 41.34 -42.78 3.28
CA ARG A 405 42.08 -41.99 2.28
C ARG A 405 42.10 -40.52 2.69
N GLY A 406 43.16 -39.79 2.32
CA GLY A 406 43.34 -38.38 2.71
C GLY A 406 42.28 -37.40 2.19
N ASP A 407 41.46 -37.82 1.22
CA ASP A 407 40.32 -37.07 0.67
C ASP A 407 38.98 -37.39 1.39
N GLN A 408 38.98 -38.38 2.28
CA GLN A 408 37.82 -38.82 3.05
C GLN A 408 37.77 -38.14 4.43
N GLY A 409 36.54 -37.82 4.88
CA GLY A 409 36.28 -37.14 6.15
C GLY A 409 36.51 -35.63 6.14
N GLY A 410 36.57 -35.05 7.34
CA GLY A 410 36.83 -33.63 7.56
C GLY A 410 35.60 -32.73 7.57
N LEU A 411 35.82 -31.42 7.66
CA LEU A 411 34.77 -30.41 7.75
C LEU A 411 34.03 -30.27 6.40
N ARG A 412 32.77 -30.68 6.35
CA ARG A 412 31.89 -30.55 5.19
C ARG A 412 30.86 -29.46 5.41
N ILE A 413 30.43 -28.80 4.33
CA ILE A 413 29.40 -27.76 4.37
C ILE A 413 28.03 -28.43 4.21
N ALA A 414 27.17 -28.35 5.23
CA ALA A 414 25.79 -28.85 5.18
C ALA A 414 24.83 -27.85 4.52
N LYS A 415 24.97 -26.55 4.83
CA LYS A 415 24.08 -25.51 4.34
C LYS A 415 24.82 -24.19 4.18
N VAL A 416 24.52 -23.46 3.11
CA VAL A 416 24.95 -22.07 2.95
C VAL A 416 23.71 -21.18 2.92
N ASN A 417 23.70 -20.16 3.78
CA ASN A 417 22.74 -19.06 3.75
C ASN A 417 23.49 -17.80 3.35
N ALA A 418 22.93 -17.02 2.42
CA ALA A 418 23.49 -15.73 2.01
C ALA A 418 22.38 -14.70 1.80
N HIS A 419 22.70 -13.44 2.10
CA HIS A 419 21.85 -12.30 1.79
C HIS A 419 22.37 -11.55 0.55
N GLN A 420 21.46 -10.92 -0.18
CA GLN A 420 21.80 -10.01 -1.27
C GLN A 420 21.39 -8.61 -0.86
N GLU A 421 22.36 -7.72 -0.87
CA GLU A 421 22.22 -6.30 -0.55
C GLU A 421 22.41 -5.48 -1.83
N TYR A 422 21.67 -4.39 -1.91
CA TYR A 422 21.62 -3.48 -3.04
C TYR A 422 21.78 -2.06 -2.51
N THR A 423 22.44 -1.23 -3.31
CA THR A 423 22.51 0.21 -3.09
C THR A 423 22.02 0.89 -4.36
N ALA A 424 20.92 1.63 -4.25
CA ALA A 424 20.39 2.50 -5.29
C ALA A 424 20.73 3.96 -4.98
N HIS A 425 20.96 4.75 -6.02
CA HIS A 425 21.22 6.19 -5.91
C HIS A 425 20.11 6.94 -6.65
N THR A 426 19.64 8.04 -6.07
CA THR A 426 18.71 8.96 -6.74
C THR A 426 19.43 9.77 -7.80
N ASP A 427 18.68 10.36 -8.72
CA ASP A 427 19.21 11.47 -9.52
C ASP A 427 19.24 12.77 -8.68
N LEU A 428 19.58 13.90 -9.29
CA LEU A 428 19.35 15.22 -8.71
C LEU A 428 17.84 15.41 -8.49
N TRP A 429 17.43 15.50 -7.22
CA TRP A 429 16.03 15.61 -6.85
C TRP A 429 15.65 16.96 -6.25
N ASN A 430 14.39 17.33 -6.47
CA ASN A 430 13.76 18.50 -5.90
C ASN A 430 13.22 18.20 -4.48
N GLU A 431 12.77 19.24 -3.77
CA GLU A 431 12.35 19.14 -2.36
C GLU A 431 11.13 18.23 -2.16
N ASP A 432 10.19 18.23 -3.10
CA ASP A 432 8.99 17.40 -3.10
C ASP A 432 9.28 15.89 -3.22
N GLU A 433 10.34 15.51 -3.94
CA GLU A 433 10.79 14.13 -4.04
C GLU A 433 11.47 13.63 -2.77
N VAL A 434 11.98 14.53 -1.91
CA VAL A 434 12.59 14.19 -0.61
C VAL A 434 11.54 13.71 0.39
N ASP A 435 10.39 14.38 0.45
CA ASP A 435 9.29 13.96 1.33
C ASP A 435 8.75 12.58 0.92
N LEU A 436 8.71 12.30 -0.40
CA LEU A 436 8.35 10.98 -0.92
C LEU A 436 9.34 9.89 -0.46
N LEU A 437 10.64 10.19 -0.35
CA LEU A 437 11.62 9.22 0.17
C LEU A 437 11.41 8.86 1.62
N GLU A 438 10.98 9.80 2.46
CA GLU A 438 10.66 9.49 3.85
C GLU A 438 9.58 8.41 3.90
N SER A 439 8.52 8.53 3.08
CA SER A 439 7.46 7.52 3.00
C SER A 439 8.00 6.13 2.63
N LEU A 440 8.95 6.05 1.70
CA LEU A 440 9.62 4.80 1.31
C LEU A 440 10.44 4.22 2.48
N MET A 441 11.11 5.07 3.25
CA MET A 441 11.97 4.65 4.36
C MET A 441 11.15 4.15 5.56
N LEU A 442 9.95 4.70 5.76
CA LEU A 442 9.02 4.31 6.83
C LEU A 442 8.07 3.16 6.41
N SER A 443 8.00 2.84 5.12
CA SER A 443 7.04 1.86 4.61
C SER A 443 7.29 0.44 5.15
N PRO A 444 6.25 -0.25 5.66
CA PRO A 444 6.37 -1.63 6.14
C PRO A 444 6.43 -2.64 4.99
N ASN A 445 5.98 -2.27 3.79
CA ASN A 445 5.95 -3.15 2.62
C ASN A 445 6.66 -2.49 1.44
N VAL A 446 7.81 -3.02 1.06
CA VAL A 446 8.59 -2.53 -0.08
C VAL A 446 8.92 -3.68 -1.03
N PHE A 447 8.76 -3.43 -2.33
CA PHE A 447 9.01 -4.35 -3.41
C PHE A 447 10.01 -3.80 -4.42
N LEU A 448 10.92 -4.67 -4.84
CA LEU A 448 11.75 -4.48 -6.03
C LEU A 448 11.01 -5.05 -7.24
N LEU A 449 10.77 -4.19 -8.23
CA LEU A 449 10.18 -4.56 -9.50
C LEU A 449 11.27 -4.83 -10.54
N SER A 450 11.16 -5.96 -11.25
CA SER A 450 11.91 -6.14 -12.49
C SER A 450 11.32 -5.28 -13.62
N ALA A 451 12.00 -5.23 -14.76
CA ALA A 451 11.43 -4.67 -15.98
C ALA A 451 10.05 -5.29 -16.28
N ALA A 452 9.06 -4.44 -16.56
CA ALA A 452 7.66 -4.79 -16.74
C ALA A 452 7.00 -5.53 -15.56
N ALA A 453 7.62 -5.50 -14.37
CA ALA A 453 7.22 -6.24 -13.16
C ALA A 453 6.96 -7.74 -13.38
N THR A 454 7.68 -8.36 -14.33
CA THR A 454 7.65 -9.82 -14.57
C THR A 454 8.00 -10.63 -13.32
N SER A 455 8.76 -10.03 -12.40
CA SER A 455 9.07 -10.54 -11.08
C SER A 455 8.95 -9.40 -10.07
N VAL A 456 8.29 -9.68 -8.96
CA VAL A 456 8.13 -8.77 -7.82
C VAL A 456 8.80 -9.39 -6.61
N THR A 457 9.83 -8.74 -6.07
CA THR A 457 10.63 -9.29 -4.97
C THR A 457 10.46 -8.43 -3.72
N PRO A 458 9.97 -8.97 -2.59
CA PRO A 458 9.94 -8.23 -1.34
C PRO A 458 11.35 -7.90 -0.85
N ILE A 459 11.55 -6.67 -0.42
CA ILE A 459 12.82 -6.15 0.12
C ILE A 459 12.62 -5.51 1.48
N VAL A 460 13.72 -5.33 2.21
CA VAL A 460 13.78 -4.62 3.49
C VAL A 460 14.81 -3.52 3.38
N ILE A 461 14.41 -2.28 3.66
CA ILE A 461 15.32 -1.13 3.73
C ILE A 461 16.25 -1.31 4.94
N THR A 462 17.55 -1.08 4.73
CA THR A 462 18.60 -1.28 5.74
C THR A 462 19.22 0.03 6.24
N ASN A 463 18.92 1.15 5.60
CA ASN A 463 19.29 2.46 6.13
C ASN A 463 18.62 2.65 7.49
N THR A 464 19.39 3.12 8.47
CA THR A 464 18.87 3.43 9.81
C THR A 464 18.54 4.90 9.98
N ASN A 465 19.13 5.77 9.15
CA ASN A 465 19.02 7.23 9.28
C ASN A 465 18.67 7.85 7.92
N PHE A 466 17.77 8.83 7.94
CA PHE A 466 17.45 9.71 6.82
C PHE A 466 17.66 11.16 7.28
N VAL A 467 18.32 11.99 6.47
CA VAL A 467 18.65 13.37 6.83
C VAL A 467 17.96 14.30 5.86
N PHE A 468 17.05 15.12 6.37
CA PHE A 468 16.43 16.20 5.62
C PHE A 468 17.44 17.31 5.36
N LYS A 469 17.55 17.70 4.11
CA LYS A 469 18.33 18.87 3.70
C LYS A 469 17.40 19.86 3.03
N LYS A 470 16.97 20.87 3.78
CA LYS A 470 15.90 21.82 3.38
C LYS A 470 16.31 23.30 3.47
N ASN A 471 17.57 23.62 3.76
CA ASN A 471 17.98 24.99 4.08
C ASN A 471 18.64 25.76 2.91
N VAL A 472 18.44 27.08 2.93
CA VAL A 472 18.92 28.06 1.92
C VAL A 472 20.45 28.04 1.74
N ASN A 473 21.21 27.66 2.77
CA ASN A 473 22.67 27.54 2.71
C ASN A 473 23.15 26.21 2.10
N GLU A 474 22.25 25.26 1.88
CA GLU A 474 22.55 23.94 1.31
C GLU A 474 21.88 23.76 -0.07
N ARG A 475 21.60 24.84 -0.80
CA ARG A 475 20.91 24.91 -2.12
C ARG A 475 21.50 24.08 -3.27
N GLY A 476 22.41 23.14 -3.01
CA GLY A 476 22.89 22.19 -3.99
C GLY A 476 21.91 21.02 -4.13
N PRO A 477 21.72 20.49 -5.34
CA PRO A 477 20.95 19.28 -5.54
C PRO A 477 21.63 18.10 -4.83
N PHE A 478 20.84 17.27 -4.14
CA PHE A 478 21.36 16.18 -3.32
C PHE A 478 21.15 14.83 -3.97
N LEU A 479 22.16 13.96 -3.81
CA LEU A 479 22.06 12.55 -4.13
C LEU A 479 21.74 11.79 -2.85
N TYR A 480 20.60 11.10 -2.82
CA TYR A 480 20.25 10.17 -1.76
C TYR A 480 20.66 8.75 -2.14
N GLN A 481 21.05 7.99 -1.12
CA GLN A 481 21.45 6.60 -1.27
C GLN A 481 20.56 5.71 -0.42
N ILE A 482 19.91 4.76 -1.09
CA ILE A 482 19.04 3.77 -0.44
C ILE A 482 19.69 2.41 -0.54
N LYS A 483 19.91 1.80 0.62
CA LYS A 483 20.42 0.46 0.82
C LYS A 483 19.30 -0.46 1.27
N PHE A 484 19.19 -1.59 0.61
CA PHE A 484 18.16 -2.57 0.94
C PHE A 484 18.64 -3.99 0.67
N LYS A 485 17.94 -4.97 1.22
CA LYS A 485 18.22 -6.40 1.01
C LYS A 485 16.95 -7.14 0.62
N ASN A 486 17.11 -8.25 -0.09
CA ASN A 486 15.96 -9.14 -0.34
C ASN A 486 15.42 -9.67 1.00
N ALA A 487 14.10 -9.66 1.16
CA ALA A 487 13.45 -10.11 2.39
C ALA A 487 13.66 -11.63 2.62
N LYS A 488 13.72 -12.41 1.54
CA LYS A 488 13.99 -13.85 1.59
C LYS A 488 15.47 -14.15 1.40
N GLU A 489 16.02 -14.98 2.27
CA GLU A 489 17.36 -15.57 2.11
C GLU A 489 17.41 -16.51 0.91
N ARG A 490 18.59 -16.64 0.27
CA ARG A 490 18.83 -17.69 -0.72
C ARG A 490 19.45 -18.91 -0.01
N PRO A 491 18.67 -19.96 0.31
CA PRO A 491 19.24 -21.21 0.79
C PRO A 491 19.85 -21.97 -0.39
N THR A 492 21.11 -22.38 -0.27
CA THR A 492 21.69 -23.39 -1.17
C THR A 492 21.97 -24.66 -0.36
N THR A 493 21.28 -25.73 -0.74
CA THR A 493 21.57 -27.10 -0.31
C THR A 493 22.29 -27.82 -1.43
N LYS A 494 23.33 -28.60 -1.12
CA LYS A 494 23.91 -29.52 -2.10
C LYS A 494 23.01 -30.76 -2.13
N GLY A 495 22.39 -31.04 -3.29
CA GLY A 495 21.80 -32.34 -3.57
C GLY A 495 22.91 -33.40 -3.62
N GLY A 496 23.20 -34.01 -2.48
CA GLY A 496 23.99 -35.23 -2.43
C GLY A 496 23.04 -36.41 -2.59
N THR A 497 23.01 -37.01 -3.78
CA THR A 497 22.38 -38.32 -3.98
C THR A 497 23.17 -39.33 -3.14
N PHE A 498 22.62 -39.75 -2.00
CA PHE A 498 23.07 -40.96 -1.33
C PHE A 498 22.72 -42.13 -2.26
N ARG A 499 23.68 -42.61 -3.05
CA ARG A 499 23.64 -43.97 -3.60
C ARG A 499 24.31 -44.86 -2.57
N GLY A 500 23.50 -45.56 -1.78
CA GLY A 500 23.97 -46.75 -1.09
C GLY A 500 24.41 -47.77 -2.15
N TYR A 501 25.64 -48.24 -2.01
CA TYR A 501 26.07 -49.54 -2.51
C TYR A 501 26.44 -50.37 -1.30
#